data_AF-A0A7C1BN72-F1
#
_entry.id   AF-A0A7C1BN72-F1
#
_cell.length_a   1.000
_cell.length_b   1.000
_cell.length_c   1.000
_cell.angle_alpha   90.00
_cell.angle_beta   90.00
_cell.angle_gamma   90.00
#
_symmetry.space_group_name_H-M   'P 1'
#
loop_
_entity.id
_entity.type
_entity.pdbx_description
1 polymer ?
#
loop_
_entity_poly.entity_id
_entity_poly.type
_entity_poly.pdbx_seq_one_letter_code
_entity_poly.pdbx_strand_id
1 'polypeptide(L)'
;MNSFTVRSWALALSLIGLALTAYKAYELGLPLTPRQNTEVWTLQAQVAFEGTGVPAKLSLFIPENTPGFMLLDEDFISSRYGLTIAKAG
;
A
#
# COMPACT_ATOMS: atom_id res chain seq x y z
N MET A 1 -7.23 -25.54 44.39
CA MET A 1 -7.45 -25.11 42.99
C MET A 1 -7.15 -26.30 42.10
N ASN A 2 -8.15 -26.89 41.44
CA ASN A 2 -7.93 -28.11 40.65
C ASN A 2 -7.12 -27.79 39.38
N SER A 3 -5.96 -28.44 39.24
CA SER A 3 -5.06 -28.28 38.07
C SER A 3 -5.75 -28.63 36.75
N PHE A 4 -6.75 -29.50 36.76
CA PHE A 4 -7.55 -29.88 35.60
C PHE A 4 -8.29 -28.71 34.96
N THR A 5 -8.89 -27.83 35.78
CA THR A 5 -9.64 -26.68 35.27
C THR A 5 -8.72 -25.70 34.55
N VAL A 6 -7.55 -25.43 35.13
CA VAL A 6 -6.54 -24.56 34.53
C VAL A 6 -6.04 -25.12 33.19
N ARG A 7 -5.81 -26.44 33.13
CA ARG A 7 -5.39 -27.10 31.89
C ARG A 7 -6.44 -27.02 30.79
N SER A 8 -7.72 -27.22 31.12
CA SER A 8 -8.81 -27.09 30.15
C SER A 8 -8.93 -25.67 29.60
N TRP A 9 -8.87 -24.65 30.47
CA TRP A 9 -8.89 -23.25 30.04
C TRP A 9 -7.69 -22.87 29.19
N ALA A 10 -6.49 -23.34 29.56
CA ALA A 10 -5.28 -23.10 28.78
C ALA A 10 -5.36 -23.71 27.38
N LEU A 11 -5.90 -24.93 27.27
CA LEU A 11 -6.05 -25.63 26.00
C LEU A 11 -7.09 -24.95 25.09
N ALA A 12 -8.22 -24.52 25.67
CA ALA A 12 -9.25 -23.78 24.94
C ALA A 12 -8.73 -22.43 24.41
N LEU A 13 -8.04 -21.65 25.24
CA LEU A 13 -7.45 -20.37 24.85
C LEU A 13 -6.37 -20.55 23.76
N SER A 14 -5.54 -21.59 23.88
CA SER A 14 -4.51 -21.88 22.88
C SER A 14 -5.11 -22.25 21.52
N LEU A 15 -6.18 -23.06 21.50
CA LEU A 15 -6.91 -23.42 20.28
C LEU A 15 -7.55 -22.19 19.61
N ILE A 16 -8.18 -21.31 20.39
CA ILE A 16 -8.78 -20.08 19.87
C ILE A 16 -7.72 -19.15 19.28
N GLY A 17 -6.57 -19.00 19.96
CA GLY A 17 -5.45 -18.21 19.45
C GLY A 17 -4.92 -18.75 18.13
N LEU A 18 -4.68 -20.06 18.05
CA LEU A 18 -4.24 -20.72 16.81
C LEU A 18 -5.25 -20.56 15.68
N ALA A 19 -6.54 -20.73 15.95
CA ALA A 19 -7.60 -20.55 14.96
C ALA A 19 -7.64 -19.12 14.42
N LEU A 20 -7.52 -18.11 15.30
CA LEU A 20 -7.51 -16.71 14.89
C LEU A 20 -6.25 -16.35 14.08
N THR A 21 -5.09 -16.87 14.47
CA THR A 21 -3.84 -16.72 13.72
C THR A 21 -3.95 -17.37 12.34
N ALA A 22 -4.52 -18.56 12.24
CA ALA A 22 -4.77 -19.24 10.97
C ALA A 22 -5.74 -18.44 10.08
N TYR A 23 -6.87 -17.97 10.64
CA TYR A 23 -7.84 -17.13 9.93
C TYR A 23 -7.16 -15.89 9.32
N LYS A 24 -6.37 -15.18 10.11
CA LYS A 24 -5.62 -14.00 9.65
C LYS A 24 -4.57 -14.34 8.59
N ALA A 25 -3.95 -15.52 8.66
CA ALA A 25 -2.96 -15.93 7.67
C ALA A 25 -3.59 -16.31 6.32
N TYR A 26 -4.71 -17.03 6.32
CA TYR A 26 -5.34 -17.53 5.10
C TYR A 26 -6.25 -16.49 4.43
N GLU A 27 -7.04 -15.74 5.20
CA GLU A 27 -8.09 -14.85 4.65
C GLU A 27 -7.57 -13.44 4.39
N LEU A 28 -6.72 -12.92 5.28
CA LEU A 28 -6.09 -11.60 5.14
C LEU A 28 -4.70 -11.68 4.47
N GLY A 29 -4.21 -12.89 4.18
CA GLY A 29 -2.90 -13.09 3.55
C GLY A 29 -1.71 -12.62 4.38
N LEU A 30 -1.89 -12.45 5.71
CA LEU A 30 -0.82 -11.96 6.58
C LEU A 30 0.23 -13.06 6.79
N PRO A 31 1.46 -12.90 6.27
CA PRO A 31 2.47 -13.95 6.38
C PRO A 31 2.89 -14.13 7.85
N LEU A 32 2.86 -15.37 8.33
CA LEU A 32 3.30 -15.74 9.70
C LEU A 32 4.81 -15.59 9.90
N THR A 33 5.55 -15.43 8.81
CA THR A 33 7.00 -15.22 8.80
C THR A 33 7.34 -13.85 8.24
N PRO A 34 8.23 -13.06 8.87
CA PRO A 34 8.71 -11.79 8.32
C PRO A 34 9.66 -12.09 7.15
N ARG A 35 9.13 -12.29 5.95
CA ARG A 35 9.95 -12.52 4.75
C ARG A 35 9.28 -12.11 3.44
N GLN A 36 8.57 -10.99 3.46
CA GLN A 36 8.16 -10.33 2.23
C GLN A 36 8.68 -8.90 2.31
N ASN A 37 9.97 -8.73 2.05
CA ASN A 37 10.48 -7.42 1.69
C ASN A 37 9.94 -7.15 0.29
N THR A 38 8.77 -6.53 0.21
CA THR A 38 8.22 -6.09 -1.07
C THR A 38 9.06 -4.92 -1.53
N GLU A 39 9.69 -5.05 -2.70
CA GLU A 39 10.48 -3.99 -3.29
C GLU A 39 9.53 -2.88 -3.77
N VAL A 40 9.52 -1.76 -3.05
CA VAL A 40 8.72 -0.59 -3.41
C VAL A 40 9.60 0.41 -4.12
N TRP A 41 9.20 0.78 -5.34
CA TRP A 41 9.84 1.83 -6.12
C TRP A 41 8.98 3.09 -6.11
N THR A 42 9.60 4.22 -5.76
CA THR A 42 8.95 5.54 -5.82
C THR A 42 9.55 6.32 -6.98
N LEU A 43 8.69 6.72 -7.91
CA LEU A 43 9.06 7.57 -9.04
C LEU A 43 8.58 9.00 -8.77
N GLN A 44 9.48 9.97 -8.89
CA GLN A 44 9.17 11.37 -8.66
C GLN A 44 9.61 12.21 -9.86
N ALA A 45 8.70 13.02 -10.37
CA ALA A 45 8.95 13.95 -11.45
C ALA A 45 8.60 15.38 -10.99
N GLN A 46 9.52 16.32 -11.21
CA GLN A 46 9.34 17.72 -10.86
C GLN A 46 9.61 18.58 -12.08
N VAL A 47 8.74 19.56 -12.34
CA VAL A 47 8.90 20.55 -13.40
C VAL A 47 9.03 21.92 -12.76
N ALA A 48 10.11 22.63 -13.05
CA ALA A 48 10.33 24.01 -12.68
C ALA A 48 10.48 24.85 -13.96
N PHE A 49 9.79 25.99 -14.03
CA PHE A 49 9.87 26.90 -15.17
C PHE A 49 9.79 28.35 -14.70
N GLU A 50 10.41 29.25 -15.45
CA GLU A 50 10.28 30.69 -15.27
C GLU A 50 9.20 31.22 -16.20
N GLY A 51 8.20 31.89 -15.64
CA GLY A 51 7.08 32.46 -16.40
C GLY A 51 7.50 33.72 -17.15
N THR A 52 7.28 33.78 -18.46
CA THR A 52 7.59 34.94 -19.30
C THR A 52 6.42 35.95 -19.40
N GLY A 53 5.43 35.85 -18.50
CA GLY A 53 4.23 36.72 -18.47
C GLY A 53 3.07 36.27 -19.37
N VAL A 54 3.18 35.11 -20.03
CA VAL A 54 2.16 34.52 -20.91
C VAL A 54 1.60 33.25 -20.25
N PRO A 55 0.33 32.85 -20.46
CA PRO A 55 -0.19 31.59 -19.95
C PRO A 55 0.66 30.39 -20.39
N ALA A 56 1.12 29.59 -19.43
CA ALA A 56 1.86 28.37 -19.67
C ALA A 56 0.99 27.14 -19.38
N LYS A 57 1.08 26.12 -20.25
CA LYS A 57 0.43 24.83 -20.05
C LYS A 57 1.50 23.73 -20.16
N LEU A 58 1.50 22.83 -19.19
CA LEU A 58 2.41 21.70 -19.11
C LEU A 58 1.60 20.41 -19.08
N SER A 59 2.11 19.37 -19.72
CA SER A 59 1.54 18.02 -19.69
C SER A 59 2.64 17.04 -19.34
N LEU A 60 2.42 16.25 -18.30
CA LEU A 60 3.31 15.16 -17.91
C LEU A 60 2.65 13.83 -18.23
N PHE A 61 3.42 12.88 -18.76
CA PHE A 61 2.93 11.54 -19.02
C PHE A 61 3.13 10.66 -17.78
N ILE A 62 2.08 9.94 -17.41
CA ILE A 62 2.09 8.96 -16.32
C ILE A 62 2.03 7.57 -16.97
N PRO A 63 2.99 6.67 -16.69
CA PRO A 63 2.97 5.33 -17.25
C PRO A 63 1.79 4.51 -16.70
N GLU A 64 0.80 4.21 -17.55
CA GLU A 64 -0.35 3.38 -17.15
C GLU A 64 -0.04 1.87 -17.08
N ASN A 65 1.03 1.43 -17.75
CA ASN A 65 1.44 0.03 -17.77
C ASN A 65 2.83 -0.13 -17.16
N THR A 66 2.88 -0.74 -15.98
CA THR A 66 4.10 -1.07 -15.25
C THR A 66 4.22 -2.60 -15.14
N PRO A 67 4.72 -3.30 -16.18
CA PRO A 67 4.80 -4.75 -16.17
C PRO A 67 5.73 -5.23 -15.06
N GLY A 68 5.21 -6.08 -14.17
CA GLY A 68 5.94 -6.61 -13.02
C GLY A 68 5.91 -5.75 -11.76
N PHE A 69 5.28 -4.57 -11.81
CA PHE A 69 5.06 -3.71 -10.65
C PHE A 69 3.57 -3.41 -10.49
N MET A 70 3.14 -3.20 -9.24
CA MET A 70 1.80 -2.73 -8.92
C MET A 70 1.91 -1.26 -8.52
N LEU A 71 1.14 -0.39 -9.17
CA LEU A 71 1.03 0.99 -8.75
C LEU A 71 0.33 1.04 -7.38
N LEU A 72 1.02 1.59 -6.39
CA LEU A 72 0.57 1.60 -5.00
C LEU A 72 -0.20 2.89 -4.67
N ASP A 73 0.39 4.02 -5.05
CA ASP A 73 -0.16 5.35 -4.80
C ASP A 73 0.38 6.37 -5.81
N GLU A 74 -0.36 7.46 -6.01
CA GLU A 74 -0.02 8.56 -6.92
C GLU A 74 -0.35 9.92 -6.30
N ASP A 75 0.68 10.72 -6.06
CA ASP A 75 0.55 12.07 -5.49
C ASP A 75 0.88 13.17 -6.51
N PHE A 76 0.01 14.18 -6.58
CA PHE A 76 0.19 15.35 -7.46
C PHE A 76 0.18 16.65 -6.67
N ILE A 77 1.23 17.47 -6.86
CA ILE A 77 1.37 18.76 -6.18
C ILE A 77 1.45 19.87 -7.23
N SER A 78 0.43 20.71 -7.31
CA SER A 78 0.38 21.88 -8.21
C SER A 78 0.15 23.17 -7.40
N SER A 79 1.20 23.71 -6.79
CA SER A 79 1.07 24.94 -6.01
C SER A 79 0.67 26.11 -6.91
N ARG A 80 -0.55 26.64 -6.71
CA ARG A 80 -1.13 27.79 -7.43
C ARG A 80 -1.40 27.57 -8.94
N TYR A 81 -1.30 26.34 -9.43
CA TYR A 81 -1.65 25.97 -10.80
C TYR A 81 -2.86 25.04 -10.83
N GLY A 82 -3.64 25.10 -11.91
CA GLY A 82 -4.71 24.15 -12.15
C GLY A 82 -4.15 22.79 -12.53
N LEU A 83 -4.62 21.74 -11.86
CA LEU A 83 -4.30 20.35 -12.18
C LEU A 83 -5.46 19.70 -12.93
N THR A 84 -5.15 18.94 -13.97
CA THR A 84 -6.11 18.08 -14.65
C THR A 84 -5.44 16.77 -14.99
N ILE A 85 -6.04 15.67 -14.54
CA ILE A 85 -5.59 14.32 -14.83
C ILE A 85 -6.53 13.76 -15.88
N ALA A 86 -5.97 13.36 -17.02
CA ALA A 86 -6.71 12.70 -18.08
C ALA A 86 -6.11 11.31 -18.29
N LYS A 87 -6.95 10.27 -18.16
CA LYS A 87 -6.55 8.89 -18.49
C LYS A 87 -6.42 8.79 -20.00
N ALA A 88 -5.29 8.28 -20.48
CA ALA A 88 -5.13 7.99 -21.91
C ALA A 88 -5.89 6.69 -22.18
N GLY A 89 -7.07 6.80 -22.78
CA GLY A 89 -7.92 5.66 -23.13
C GLY A 89 -7.31 4.75 -24.19
#